data_AF-A0A4R8QKY2-F1
#
_entry.id   AF-A0A4R8QKY2-F1
#
_cell.length_a   1.000
_cell.length_b   1.000
_cell.length_c   1.000
_cell.angle_alpha   90.00
_cell.angle_beta   90.00
_cell.angle_gamma   90.00
#
_symmetry.space_group_name_H-M   'P 1'
#
loop_
_entity.id
_entity.type
_entity.pdbx_description
1 polymer ?
#
loop_
_entity_poly.entity_id
_entity_poly.type
_entity_poly.pdbx_seq_one_letter_code
_entity_poly.pdbx_strand_id
1 'polypeptide(L)'
;MDLTSQIRASLQAQNFPAPSIPWTTTLTSRVPTPPLPSLIATAKARLLASDLTTPNLLDSTTPCLPPVDPQKAEALLTQNVPCQILDIENLTLSRWEQVEELEAIARGEQTTGRRVVRLAAEESEYDNVDEGPGRTQPHPQPQQQPQRKNATHRLVLQDCKGQKLHALELKRIEKLGIGSTNIGEKLMLKSGTIIARGTVLLEPEKCVTLGGKVDAWQRAWFDGRLARLKEAAGGQEA
;
A
#
# COMPACT_ATOMS: atom_id res chain seq x y z
N MET A 1 21.25 26.88 7.47
CA MET A 1 20.69 25.55 7.77
C MET A 1 21.38 24.53 6.88
N ASP A 2 21.82 23.39 7.42
CA ASP A 2 22.43 22.32 6.61
C ASP A 2 21.40 21.63 5.68
N LEU A 3 21.89 20.92 4.66
CA LEU A 3 21.02 20.25 3.67
C LEU A 3 20.14 19.16 4.32
N THR A 4 20.68 18.44 5.30
CA THR A 4 19.96 17.39 6.03
C THR A 4 18.71 17.93 6.72
N SER A 5 18.83 19.05 7.43
CA SER A 5 17.74 19.72 8.11
C SER A 5 16.70 20.25 7.12
N GLN A 6 17.15 20.80 5.98
CA GLN A 6 16.25 21.28 4.92
C GLN A 6 15.42 20.14 4.30
N ILE A 7 16.05 18.98 4.03
CA ILE A 7 15.34 17.79 3.52
C ILE A 7 14.31 17.31 4.54
N ARG A 8 14.69 17.17 5.81
CA ARG A 8 13.80 16.72 6.88
C ARG A 8 12.60 17.65 7.08
N ALA A 9 12.84 18.96 7.14
CA ALA A 9 11.78 19.96 7.27
C ALA A 9 10.82 19.93 6.06
N SER A 10 11.34 19.79 4.84
CA SER A 10 10.51 19.71 3.63
C SER A 10 9.63 18.46 3.59
N LEU A 11 10.14 17.32 4.07
CA LEU A 11 9.37 16.08 4.19
C LEU A 11 8.27 16.20 5.25
N GLN A 12 8.59 16.74 6.42
CA GLN A 12 7.61 16.95 7.51
C GLN A 12 6.49 17.90 7.09
N ALA A 13 6.80 18.97 6.34
CA ALA A 13 5.79 19.88 5.78
C ALA A 13 4.82 19.18 4.82
N GLN A 14 5.22 18.05 4.23
CA GLN A 14 4.40 17.19 3.38
C GLN A 14 3.78 15.99 4.13
N ASN A 15 3.77 16.01 5.46
CA ASN A 15 3.26 14.93 6.34
C ASN A 15 4.06 13.63 6.33
N PHE A 16 5.29 13.62 5.82
CA PHE A 16 6.16 12.45 5.94
C PHE A 16 6.79 12.36 7.33
N PRO A 17 7.06 11.15 7.84
CA PRO A 17 7.89 11.01 9.03
C PRO A 17 9.31 11.51 8.76
N ALA A 18 9.97 12.01 9.80
CA ALA A 18 11.35 12.48 9.68
C ALA A 18 12.30 11.28 9.48
N PRO A 19 13.04 11.20 8.36
CA PRO A 19 14.08 10.18 8.20
C PRO A 19 15.27 10.48 9.10
N SER A 20 16.00 9.47 9.54
CA SER A 20 17.15 9.64 10.45
C SER A 20 18.26 10.53 9.86
N ILE A 21 19.09 11.11 10.74
CA ILE A 21 20.25 11.90 10.32
C ILE A 21 21.24 11.04 9.51
N PRO A 22 21.65 9.83 9.94
CA PRO A 22 22.54 8.99 9.14
C PRO A 22 21.98 8.69 7.75
N TRP A 23 20.69 8.36 7.65
CA TRP A 23 20.06 8.04 6.37
C TRP A 23 20.05 9.24 5.41
N THR A 24 19.72 10.44 5.91
CA THR A 24 19.71 11.66 5.10
C THR A 24 21.11 12.07 4.64
N THR A 25 22.14 11.87 5.48
CA THR A 25 23.54 12.11 5.11
C THR A 25 24.01 11.24 3.93
N THR A 26 23.46 10.02 3.77
CA THR A 26 23.76 9.18 2.58
C THR A 26 23.29 9.81 1.26
N LEU A 27 22.33 10.74 1.30
CA LEU A 27 21.83 11.45 0.13
C LEU A 27 22.73 12.64 -0.24
N THR A 28 23.25 13.35 0.77
CA THR A 28 24.04 14.58 0.60
C THR A 28 25.53 14.31 0.36
N SER A 29 26.03 13.14 0.74
CA SER A 29 27.45 12.75 0.58
C SER A 29 27.89 12.46 -0.86
N ARG A 30 26.98 12.52 -1.84
CA ARG A 30 27.32 12.33 -3.26
C ARG A 30 28.12 13.52 -3.79
N VAL A 31 29.10 13.24 -4.65
CA VAL A 31 29.94 14.25 -5.32
C VAL A 31 29.84 14.07 -6.85
N PRO A 32 29.48 15.13 -7.60
CA PRO A 32 29.00 16.43 -7.11
C PRO A 32 27.64 16.28 -6.39
N THR A 33 27.40 17.12 -5.38
CA THR A 33 26.16 17.06 -4.60
C THR A 33 24.98 17.55 -5.44
N PRO A 34 23.90 16.76 -5.60
CA PRO A 34 22.72 17.18 -6.33
C PRO A 34 22.04 18.41 -5.71
N PRO A 35 21.28 19.20 -6.50
CA PRO A 35 20.54 20.33 -5.95
C PRO A 35 19.43 19.87 -4.99
N LEU A 36 19.09 20.73 -4.02
CA LEU A 36 18.15 20.42 -2.94
C LEU A 36 16.80 19.82 -3.41
N PRO A 37 16.12 20.33 -4.46
CA PRO A 37 14.87 19.73 -4.93
C PRO A 37 15.03 18.26 -5.35
N SER A 38 16.14 17.92 -6.01
CA SER A 38 16.46 16.54 -6.40
C SER A 38 16.74 15.65 -5.19
N LEU A 39 17.38 16.19 -4.15
CA LEU A 39 17.60 15.47 -2.89
C LEU A 39 16.29 15.19 -2.16
N ILE A 40 15.39 16.17 -2.08
CA ILE A 40 14.05 16.02 -1.47
C ILE A 40 13.22 14.98 -2.23
N ALA A 41 13.19 15.06 -3.57
CA ALA A 41 12.49 14.09 -4.40
C ALA A 41 13.05 12.68 -4.23
N THR A 42 14.38 12.53 -4.19
CA THR A 42 15.05 11.25 -3.95
C THR A 42 14.73 10.71 -2.56
N ALA A 43 14.75 11.56 -1.54
CA ALA A 43 14.41 11.18 -0.17
C ALA A 43 12.97 10.66 -0.10
N LYS A 44 12.01 11.40 -0.69
CA LYS A 44 10.60 11.01 -0.76
C LYS A 44 10.43 9.67 -1.46
N ALA A 45 11.03 9.50 -2.64
CA ALA A 45 10.93 8.26 -3.41
C ALA A 45 11.47 7.05 -2.63
N ARG A 46 12.65 7.19 -2.01
CA ARG A 46 13.25 6.13 -1.20
C ARG A 46 12.42 5.79 0.03
N LEU A 47 11.90 6.79 0.74
CA LEU A 47 11.06 6.57 1.91
C LEU A 47 9.74 5.86 1.55
N LEU A 48 9.12 6.25 0.44
CA LEU A 48 7.90 5.61 -0.08
C LEU A 48 8.13 4.14 -0.48
N ALA A 49 9.33 3.81 -0.96
CA ALA A 49 9.72 2.47 -1.38
C ALA A 49 10.30 1.57 -0.27
N SER A 50 10.59 2.12 0.91
CA SER A 50 11.26 1.39 1.99
C SER A 50 10.28 0.70 2.94
N ASP A 51 10.72 -0.38 3.60
CA ASP A 51 10.06 -0.92 4.79
C ASP A 51 10.30 0.03 5.98
N LEU A 52 9.24 0.52 6.61
CA LEU A 52 9.34 1.43 7.76
C LEU A 52 10.02 0.82 8.99
N THR A 53 10.13 -0.50 9.07
CA THR A 53 10.85 -1.20 10.15
C THR A 53 12.36 -1.28 9.91
N THR A 54 12.84 -0.82 8.74
CA THR A 54 14.28 -0.79 8.41
C THR A 54 15.04 0.00 9.48
N PRO A 55 16.06 -0.61 10.12
CA PRO A 55 16.84 0.07 11.15
C PRO A 55 17.47 1.37 10.63
N ASN A 56 17.45 2.41 11.46
CA ASN A 56 17.98 3.73 11.14
C ASN A 56 17.35 4.41 9.91
N LEU A 57 16.19 3.97 9.42
CA LEU A 57 15.46 4.68 8.36
C LEU A 57 14.80 5.96 8.90
N LEU A 58 14.05 5.83 9.99
CA LEU A 58 13.32 6.92 10.63
C LEU A 58 14.05 7.43 11.87
N ASP A 59 13.69 8.63 12.31
CA ASP A 59 14.16 9.20 13.56
C ASP A 59 13.72 8.33 14.76
N SER A 60 14.58 8.20 15.77
CA SER A 60 14.27 7.43 16.99
C SER A 60 13.06 7.96 17.77
N THR A 61 12.72 9.24 17.58
CA THR A 61 11.57 9.89 18.20
C THR A 61 10.26 9.71 17.42
N THR A 62 10.29 8.95 16.31
CA THR A 62 9.10 8.70 15.50
C THR A 62 8.03 8.01 16.33
N PRO A 63 6.81 8.57 16.44
CA PRO A 63 5.72 7.94 17.16
C PRO A 63 5.35 6.59 16.56
N CYS A 64 4.97 5.66 17.43
CA CYS A 64 4.52 4.32 17.07
C CYS A 64 3.08 4.10 17.53
N LEU A 65 2.46 3.00 17.11
CA LEU A 65 1.15 2.62 17.61
C LEU A 65 1.26 2.35 19.13
N PRO A 66 0.21 2.65 19.90
CA PRO A 66 0.20 2.30 21.32
C PRO A 66 0.03 0.79 21.47
N PRO A 67 0.49 0.19 22.58
CA PRO A 67 0.10 -1.16 22.96
C PRO A 67 -1.42 -1.24 23.02
N VAL A 68 -1.98 -2.29 22.42
CA VAL A 68 -3.41 -2.48 22.34
C VAL A 68 -3.87 -3.43 23.42
N ASP A 69 -4.85 -2.99 24.19
CA ASP A 69 -5.64 -3.84 25.09
C ASP A 69 -7.02 -4.07 24.45
N PRO A 70 -7.36 -5.30 24.03
CA PRO A 70 -8.67 -5.61 23.47
C PRO A 70 -9.85 -5.38 24.44
N GLN A 71 -9.59 -5.37 25.75
CA GLN A 71 -10.61 -5.08 26.77
C GLN A 71 -10.94 -3.58 26.85
N LYS A 72 -10.02 -2.72 26.41
CA LYS A 72 -10.27 -1.29 26.31
C LYS A 72 -11.22 -1.03 25.14
N ALA A 73 -12.36 -0.41 25.45
CA ALA A 73 -13.36 -0.09 24.44
C ALA A 73 -12.78 0.78 23.33
N GLU A 74 -12.17 1.92 23.69
CA GLU A 74 -11.62 2.90 22.76
C GLU A 74 -10.39 3.62 23.31
N ALA A 75 -9.48 3.98 22.43
CA ALA A 75 -8.33 4.84 22.69
C ALA A 75 -8.12 5.83 21.54
N LEU A 76 -7.59 7.01 21.84
CA LEU A 76 -7.20 8.00 20.83
C LEU A 76 -5.69 8.00 20.64
N LEU A 77 -5.24 8.09 19.39
CA LEU A 77 -3.85 8.41 19.10
C LEU A 77 -3.53 9.83 19.57
N THR A 78 -2.49 10.01 20.37
CA THR A 78 -2.07 11.34 20.86
C THR A 78 -1.16 12.07 19.88
N GLN A 79 -0.49 11.33 19.00
CA GLN A 79 0.45 11.85 18.01
C GLN A 79 0.14 11.30 16.62
N ASN A 80 0.73 11.92 15.59
CA ASN A 80 0.66 11.38 14.23
C ASN A 80 1.58 10.15 14.14
N VAL A 81 1.05 9.04 13.65
CA VAL A 81 1.77 7.76 13.57
C VAL A 81 1.91 7.34 12.10
N PRO A 82 3.14 7.24 11.57
CA PRO A 82 3.38 6.69 10.25
C PRO A 82 3.22 5.17 10.27
N CYS A 83 2.40 4.67 9.36
CA CYS A 83 2.17 3.24 9.15
C CYS A 83 2.45 2.86 7.70
N GLN A 84 2.64 1.56 7.48
CA GLN A 84 2.63 0.92 6.17
C GLN A 84 1.53 -0.13 6.10
N ILE A 85 0.93 -0.27 4.92
CA ILE A 85 -0.15 -1.23 4.67
C ILE A 85 0.46 -2.58 4.33
N LEU A 86 0.15 -3.62 5.09
CA LEU A 86 0.63 -4.99 4.84
C LEU A 86 -0.40 -5.87 4.12
N ASP A 87 -1.69 -5.53 4.25
CA ASP A 87 -2.77 -6.29 3.63
C ASP A 87 -4.00 -5.40 3.45
N ILE A 88 -4.85 -5.76 2.47
CA ILE A 88 -6.13 -5.14 2.20
C ILE A 88 -7.16 -6.19 1.77
N GLU A 89 -8.33 -6.15 2.38
CA GLU A 89 -9.46 -7.00 2.06
C GLU A 89 -10.70 -6.16 1.80
N ASN A 90 -11.53 -6.60 0.85
CA ASN A 90 -12.86 -6.07 0.62
C ASN A 90 -13.84 -6.92 1.41
N LEU A 91 -14.50 -6.30 2.40
CA LEU A 91 -15.47 -6.98 3.27
C LEU A 91 -16.88 -7.02 2.69
N THR A 92 -17.12 -6.36 1.56
CA THR A 92 -18.43 -6.31 0.88
C THR A 92 -18.65 -7.51 -0.06
N LEU A 93 -17.57 -8.23 -0.41
CA LEU A 93 -17.64 -9.43 -1.23
C LEU A 93 -17.29 -10.65 -0.38
N SER A 94 -17.98 -11.75 -0.60
CA SER A 94 -17.58 -13.03 -0.01
C SER A 94 -16.20 -13.44 -0.54
N ARG A 95 -15.47 -14.24 0.25
CA ARG A 95 -14.18 -14.78 -0.19
C ARG A 95 -14.35 -15.64 -1.45
N TRP A 96 -15.44 -16.38 -1.54
CA TRP A 96 -15.75 -17.23 -2.70
C TRP A 96 -15.99 -16.43 -3.97
N GLU A 97 -16.79 -15.37 -3.91
CA GLU A 97 -16.99 -14.44 -5.06
C GLU A 97 -15.65 -13.86 -5.53
N GLN A 98 -14.74 -13.51 -4.61
CA GLN A 98 -13.42 -13.01 -4.97
C GLN A 98 -12.53 -14.09 -5.61
N VAL A 99 -12.64 -15.36 -5.18
CA VAL A 99 -11.94 -16.48 -5.81
C VAL A 99 -12.45 -16.69 -7.24
N GLU A 100 -13.77 -16.76 -7.41
CA GLU A 100 -14.40 -16.97 -8.72
C GLU A 100 -14.02 -15.87 -9.71
N GLU A 101 -14.01 -14.60 -9.28
CA GLU A 101 -13.59 -13.47 -10.11
C GLU A 101 -12.12 -13.57 -10.54
N LEU A 102 -11.21 -13.91 -9.61
CA LEU A 102 -9.79 -14.07 -9.93
C LEU A 102 -9.54 -15.25 -10.89
N GLU A 103 -10.26 -16.35 -10.74
CA GLU A 103 -10.16 -17.49 -11.63
C GLU A 103 -10.76 -17.21 -13.02
N ALA A 104 -11.88 -16.48 -13.09
CA ALA A 104 -12.47 -16.06 -14.35
C ALA A 104 -11.49 -15.18 -15.15
N ILE A 105 -10.81 -14.25 -14.48
CA ILE A 105 -9.74 -13.44 -15.09
C ILE A 105 -8.59 -14.33 -15.59
N ALA A 106 -8.14 -15.31 -14.79
CA ALA A 106 -7.08 -16.23 -15.20
C ALA A 106 -7.47 -17.11 -16.41
N ARG A 107 -8.76 -17.40 -16.58
CA ARG A 107 -9.33 -18.10 -17.75
C ARG A 107 -9.63 -17.19 -18.95
N GLY A 108 -9.39 -15.88 -18.84
CA GLY A 108 -9.74 -14.91 -19.89
C GLY A 108 -11.24 -14.67 -20.06
N GLU A 109 -12.03 -15.00 -19.04
CA GLU A 109 -13.49 -14.83 -18.99
C GLU A 109 -13.80 -13.50 -18.29
N GLN A 110 -13.83 -12.39 -19.04
CA GLN A 110 -14.29 -11.11 -18.51
C GLN A 110 -15.78 -10.90 -18.84
N THR A 111 -16.59 -10.67 -17.82
CA THR A 111 -18.00 -10.30 -17.98
C THR A 111 -18.15 -8.78 -17.97
N THR A 112 -18.43 -8.17 -19.12
CA THR A 112 -18.90 -6.78 -19.18
C THR A 112 -20.44 -6.78 -19.19
N GLY A 113 -21.04 -6.58 -18.01
CA GLY A 113 -22.50 -6.60 -17.84
C GLY A 113 -23.10 -8.01 -17.84
N ARG A 114 -24.18 -8.23 -18.60
CA ARG A 114 -24.86 -9.55 -18.73
C ARG A 114 -24.24 -10.49 -19.77
N ARG A 115 -23.09 -10.14 -20.35
CA ARG A 115 -22.42 -10.95 -21.38
C ARG A 115 -21.04 -11.37 -20.91
N VAL A 116 -20.77 -12.67 -21.00
CA VAL A 116 -19.43 -13.25 -20.87
C VAL A 116 -18.71 -12.98 -22.20
N VAL A 117 -17.65 -12.19 -22.16
CA VAL A 117 -16.74 -12.02 -23.31
C VAL A 117 -15.57 -12.97 -23.07
N ARG A 118 -15.50 -14.05 -23.85
CA ARG A 118 -14.33 -14.91 -23.90
C ARG A 118 -13.33 -14.26 -24.84
N LEU A 119 -12.20 -13.80 -24.30
CA LEU A 119 -11.08 -13.41 -25.15
C LEU A 119 -10.49 -14.71 -25.71
N ALA A 120 -10.87 -15.05 -26.94
CA ALA A 120 -10.14 -16.05 -27.70
C ALA A 120 -8.70 -15.54 -27.85
N ALA A 121 -7.73 -16.36 -27.47
CA ALA A 121 -6.36 -16.18 -27.91
C ALA A 121 -6.34 -16.45 -29.42
N GLU A 122 -6.63 -15.43 -30.23
CA GLU A 122 -6.40 -15.49 -31.66
C GLU A 122 -4.89 -15.38 -31.89
N GLU A 123 -4.24 -16.54 -32.01
CA GLU A 123 -3.05 -16.69 -32.84
C GLU A 123 -3.34 -16.09 -34.21
N SER A 124 -2.81 -14.91 -34.45
CA SER A 124 -2.73 -14.32 -35.78
C SER A 124 -1.30 -14.50 -36.27
N GLU A 125 -1.02 -15.68 -36.81
CA GLU A 125 0.03 -15.87 -37.82
C GLU A 125 -0.35 -15.02 -39.04
N TYR A 126 0.27 -13.85 -39.22
CA TYR A 126 0.61 -13.33 -40.54
C TYR A 126 1.88 -12.47 -40.45
N ASP A 127 2.86 -12.92 -41.22
CA ASP A 127 4.20 -12.41 -41.44
C ASP A 127 4.20 -11.07 -42.22
N ASN A 128 4.99 -10.09 -41.78
CA ASN A 128 5.85 -9.21 -42.61
C ASN A 128 6.57 -8.11 -41.77
N VAL A 129 7.88 -8.33 -41.59
CA VAL A 129 9.06 -7.43 -41.55
C VAL A 129 8.90 -5.90 -41.32
N ASP A 130 9.53 -5.38 -40.24
CA ASP A 130 10.53 -4.28 -40.28
C ASP A 130 11.34 -4.19 -38.96
N GLU A 131 12.65 -3.92 -39.07
CA GLU A 131 13.68 -3.97 -38.02
C GLU A 131 13.69 -2.71 -37.10
N GLY A 132 13.84 -2.92 -35.78
CA GLY A 132 14.18 -1.86 -34.81
C GLY A 132 14.28 -2.37 -33.36
N PRO A 133 15.33 -2.04 -32.58
CA PRO A 133 15.69 -2.81 -31.39
C PRO A 133 14.90 -2.40 -30.13
N GLY A 134 14.48 -3.42 -29.36
CA GLY A 134 14.34 -3.31 -27.90
C GLY A 134 13.01 -2.80 -27.34
N ARG A 135 11.86 -3.34 -27.78
CA ARG A 135 10.63 -3.24 -26.99
C ARG A 135 10.62 -4.32 -25.89
N THR A 136 10.95 -3.90 -24.67
CA THR A 136 10.60 -4.66 -23.46
C THR A 136 9.10 -4.96 -23.46
N GLN A 137 8.77 -6.25 -23.35
CA GLN A 137 7.40 -6.77 -23.20
C GLN A 137 6.62 -5.93 -22.18
N PRO A 138 5.39 -5.49 -22.47
CA PRO A 138 4.51 -4.98 -21.44
C PRO A 138 4.20 -6.15 -20.51
N HIS A 139 4.76 -6.13 -19.30
CA HIS A 139 4.23 -6.94 -18.22
C HIS A 139 2.73 -6.64 -18.11
N PRO A 140 1.86 -7.65 -17.95
CA PRO A 140 0.44 -7.39 -17.69
C PRO A 140 0.37 -6.58 -16.40
N GLN A 141 0.11 -5.28 -16.54
CA GLN A 141 -0.30 -4.47 -15.40
C GLN A 141 -1.60 -5.10 -14.89
N PRO A 142 -1.71 -5.44 -13.60
CA PRO A 142 -2.97 -5.96 -13.07
C PRO A 142 -4.06 -4.93 -13.36
N GLN A 143 -4.98 -5.30 -14.25
CA GLN A 143 -6.14 -4.46 -14.60
C GLN A 143 -6.89 -4.16 -13.31
N GLN A 144 -7.11 -2.86 -13.07
CA GLN A 144 -7.80 -2.33 -11.90
C GLN A 144 -9.19 -2.99 -11.81
N GLN A 145 -9.44 -3.74 -10.74
CA GLN A 145 -10.79 -4.24 -10.45
C GLN A 145 -11.73 -3.02 -10.32
N PRO A 146 -12.90 -3.01 -10.99
CA PRO A 146 -13.82 -1.89 -10.90
C PRO A 146 -14.27 -1.73 -9.44
N GLN A 147 -13.78 -0.67 -8.81
CA GLN A 147 -14.06 -0.36 -7.41
C GLN A 147 -15.56 -0.09 -7.26
N ARG A 148 -16.28 -0.98 -6.58
CA ARG A 148 -17.69 -0.74 -6.27
C ARG A 148 -17.75 0.47 -5.33
N LYS A 149 -18.59 1.46 -5.66
CA LYS A 149 -18.67 2.75 -4.95
C LYS A 149 -18.97 2.63 -3.44
N ASN A 150 -19.51 1.49 -3.00
CA ASN A 150 -19.91 1.21 -1.61
C ASN A 150 -19.12 0.07 -0.93
N ALA A 151 -17.89 -0.20 -1.36
CA ALA A 151 -17.06 -1.22 -0.71
C ALA A 151 -16.48 -0.72 0.63
N THR A 152 -16.48 -1.58 1.64
CA THR A 152 -15.79 -1.36 2.93
C THR A 152 -14.55 -2.22 2.98
N HIS A 153 -13.40 -1.61 3.28
CA HIS A 153 -12.13 -2.32 3.33
C HIS A 153 -11.62 -2.51 4.75
N ARG A 154 -11.01 -3.67 4.96
CA ARG A 154 -10.16 -3.95 6.13
C ARG A 154 -8.71 -3.94 5.69
N LEU A 155 -7.85 -3.33 6.50
CA LEU A 155 -6.42 -3.26 6.27
C LEU A 155 -5.67 -3.94 7.42
N VAL A 156 -4.44 -4.35 7.17
CA VAL A 156 -3.44 -4.60 8.21
C VAL A 156 -2.42 -3.48 8.12
N LEU A 157 -2.30 -2.69 9.18
CA LEU A 157 -1.32 -1.62 9.29
C LEU A 157 -0.14 -2.09 10.14
N GLN A 158 1.06 -1.62 9.82
CA GLN A 158 2.26 -1.81 10.61
C GLN A 158 2.99 -0.50 10.84
N ASP A 159 3.42 -0.23 12.07
CA ASP A 159 4.26 0.93 12.39
C ASP A 159 5.77 0.67 12.19
N CYS A 160 6.59 1.66 12.49
CA CYS A 160 8.05 1.56 12.37
C CYS A 160 8.72 0.63 13.39
N LYS A 161 8.02 0.20 14.45
CA LYS A 161 8.50 -0.81 15.40
C LYS A 161 8.05 -2.21 15.04
N GLY A 162 7.30 -2.36 13.95
CA GLY A 162 6.77 -3.63 13.48
C GLY A 162 5.48 -4.05 14.15
N GLN A 163 4.88 -3.21 15.02
CA GLN A 163 3.60 -3.50 15.64
C GLN A 163 2.50 -3.46 14.57
N LYS A 164 1.66 -4.50 14.55
CA LYS A 164 0.59 -4.65 13.56
C LYS A 164 -0.77 -4.47 14.21
N LEU A 165 -1.67 -3.77 13.53
CA LEU A 165 -3.08 -3.66 13.90
C LEU A 165 -3.99 -3.77 12.69
N HIS A 166 -5.19 -4.28 12.91
CA HIS A 166 -6.24 -4.17 11.92
C HIS A 166 -6.74 -2.73 11.84
N ALA A 167 -7.17 -2.33 10.66
CA ALA A 167 -7.88 -1.08 10.46
C ALA A 167 -9.12 -1.30 9.62
N LEU A 168 -10.19 -0.57 9.93
CA LEU A 168 -11.47 -0.65 9.26
C LEU A 168 -11.81 0.71 8.65
N GLU A 169 -12.17 0.73 7.37
CA GLU A 169 -12.67 1.91 6.68
C GLU A 169 -14.06 2.28 7.21
N LEU A 170 -14.12 3.15 8.22
CA LEU A 170 -15.37 3.61 8.84
C LEU A 170 -16.11 4.60 7.94
N LYS A 171 -15.36 5.52 7.32
CA LYS A 171 -15.84 6.43 6.27
C LYS A 171 -15.04 6.19 4.99
N ARG A 172 -15.70 6.35 3.84
CA ARG A 172 -15.11 6.07 2.53
C ARG A 172 -13.84 6.90 2.28
N ILE A 173 -12.73 6.23 1.99
CA ILE A 173 -11.48 6.83 1.54
C ILE A 173 -11.25 6.35 0.10
N GLU A 174 -11.41 7.23 -0.88
CA GLU A 174 -11.42 6.87 -2.31
C GLU A 174 -10.16 6.10 -2.75
N LYS A 175 -9.00 6.47 -2.18
CA LYS A 175 -7.70 5.83 -2.47
C LYS A 175 -7.58 4.41 -1.90
N LEU A 176 -8.47 4.01 -0.99
CA LEU A 176 -8.47 2.67 -0.41
C LEU A 176 -9.32 1.71 -1.20
N GLY A 177 -8.67 0.67 -1.71
CA GLY A 177 -9.34 -0.44 -2.35
C GLY A 177 -8.37 -1.41 -3.02
N ILE A 178 -8.88 -2.59 -3.28
CA ILE A 178 -8.14 -3.62 -3.99
C ILE A 178 -7.82 -3.14 -5.41
N GLY A 179 -6.55 -3.22 -5.79
CA GLY A 179 -6.04 -2.70 -7.08
C GLY A 179 -5.70 -1.21 -7.08
N SER A 180 -6.22 -0.44 -6.11
CA SER A 180 -5.89 0.97 -5.91
C SER A 180 -4.79 1.15 -4.85
N THR A 181 -4.90 0.41 -3.75
CA THR A 181 -3.94 0.42 -2.63
C THR A 181 -2.81 -0.55 -2.88
N ASN A 182 -1.58 -0.11 -2.68
CA ASN A 182 -0.42 -0.98 -2.76
C ASN A 182 -0.04 -1.54 -1.39
N ILE A 183 0.62 -2.69 -1.39
CA ILE A 183 1.27 -3.27 -0.22
C ILE A 183 2.63 -2.58 -0.01
N GLY A 184 2.89 -2.26 1.25
CA GLY A 184 3.94 -1.35 1.67
C GLY A 184 3.59 0.13 1.50
N GLU A 185 2.38 0.46 1.04
CA GLU A 185 1.94 1.85 0.89
C GLU A 185 1.95 2.58 2.24
N LYS A 186 2.41 3.83 2.22
CA LYS A 186 2.60 4.64 3.42
C LYS A 186 1.33 5.42 3.75
N LEU A 187 0.91 5.34 5.00
CA LEU A 187 -0.26 5.99 5.56
C LEU A 187 0.14 6.76 6.82
N MET A 188 -0.18 8.03 6.90
CA MET A 188 -0.02 8.82 8.13
C MET A 188 -1.33 8.84 8.88
N LEU A 189 -1.41 8.16 10.03
CA LEU A 189 -2.53 8.31 10.96
C LEU A 189 -2.35 9.62 11.71
N LYS A 190 -3.43 10.40 11.86
CA LYS A 190 -3.39 11.68 12.55
C LYS A 190 -3.68 11.51 14.04
N SER A 191 -3.16 12.43 14.84
CA SER A 191 -3.60 12.58 16.23
C SER A 191 -5.13 12.72 16.28
N GLY A 192 -5.73 12.05 17.26
CA GLY A 192 -7.18 11.89 17.41
C GLY A 192 -7.81 10.80 16.54
N THR A 193 -7.03 9.96 15.86
CA THR A 193 -7.56 8.72 15.26
C THR A 193 -7.99 7.75 16.37
N ILE A 194 -9.14 7.11 16.21
CA ILE A 194 -9.69 6.17 17.20
C ILE A 194 -9.15 4.76 16.95
N ILE A 195 -8.75 4.09 18.03
CA ILE A 195 -8.50 2.65 18.08
C ILE A 195 -9.56 2.04 19.00
N ALA A 196 -10.49 1.29 18.42
CA ALA A 196 -11.57 0.64 19.15
C ALA A 196 -11.32 -0.87 19.19
N ARG A 197 -11.23 -1.45 20.39
CA ARG A 197 -10.98 -2.89 20.61
C ARG A 197 -9.81 -3.43 19.76
N GLY A 198 -8.76 -2.63 19.61
CA GLY A 198 -7.59 -2.98 18.81
C GLY A 198 -7.69 -2.83 17.30
N THR A 199 -8.76 -2.22 16.80
CA THR A 199 -8.91 -1.87 15.40
C THR A 199 -8.84 -0.37 15.21
N VAL A 200 -8.00 0.11 14.30
CA VAL A 200 -7.94 1.52 13.90
C VAL A 200 -9.17 1.85 13.07
N LEU A 201 -9.95 2.84 13.48
CA LEU A 201 -11.11 3.31 12.73
C LEU A 201 -10.67 4.41 11.77
N LEU A 202 -10.69 4.10 10.47
CA LEU A 202 -10.19 5.00 9.44
C LEU A 202 -11.29 5.90 8.92
N GLU A 203 -10.98 7.20 8.93
CA GLU A 203 -11.78 8.25 8.33
C GLU A 203 -10.87 9.14 7.46
N PRO A 204 -11.38 9.72 6.36
CA PRO A 204 -10.58 10.59 5.48
C PRO A 204 -9.93 11.76 6.20
N GLU A 205 -10.57 12.30 7.24
CA GLU A 205 -10.09 13.45 8.00
C GLU A 205 -8.97 13.08 9.00
N LYS A 206 -8.83 11.80 9.32
CA LYS A 206 -7.93 11.28 10.36
C LYS A 206 -6.74 10.52 9.79
N CYS A 207 -6.60 10.44 8.48
CA CYS A 207 -5.43 9.84 7.86
C CYS A 207 -5.04 10.52 6.55
N VAL A 208 -3.78 10.36 6.16
CA VAL A 208 -3.27 10.87 4.89
C VAL A 208 -2.53 9.74 4.20
N THR A 209 -3.05 9.31 3.06
CA THR A 209 -2.36 8.36 2.17
C THR A 209 -1.20 9.06 1.48
N LEU A 210 0.02 8.63 1.79
CA LEU A 210 1.26 9.19 1.21
C LEU A 210 1.68 8.44 -0.07
N GLY A 211 1.15 7.24 -0.30
CA GLY A 211 1.43 6.41 -1.48
C GLY A 211 2.67 5.52 -1.30
N GLY A 212 3.28 5.13 -2.41
CA GLY A 212 4.42 4.22 -2.42
C GLY A 212 4.02 2.76 -2.32
N LYS A 213 5.03 1.88 -2.37
CA LYS A 213 4.87 0.43 -2.27
C LYS A 213 6.21 -0.22 -1.94
N VAL A 214 6.20 -1.41 -1.37
CA VAL A 214 7.40 -2.26 -1.28
C VAL A 214 7.26 -3.34 -2.35
N ASP A 215 8.02 -3.25 -3.43
CA ASP A 215 7.80 -4.06 -4.65
C ASP A 215 7.78 -5.56 -4.39
N ALA A 216 8.72 -6.05 -3.57
CA ALA A 216 8.78 -7.46 -3.20
C ALA A 216 7.50 -7.93 -2.46
N TRP A 217 6.95 -7.08 -1.59
CA TRP A 217 5.73 -7.39 -0.84
C TRP A 217 4.50 -7.30 -1.73
N GLN A 218 4.41 -6.29 -2.58
CA GLN A 218 3.32 -6.14 -3.55
C GLN A 218 3.23 -7.37 -4.45
N ARG A 219 4.37 -7.82 -4.99
CA ARG A 219 4.45 -9.02 -5.81
C ARG A 219 4.02 -10.26 -5.03
N ALA A 220 4.62 -10.52 -3.86
CA ALA A 220 4.27 -11.66 -3.03
C ALA A 220 2.79 -11.67 -2.60
N TRP A 221 2.22 -10.48 -2.36
CA TRP A 221 0.81 -10.35 -2.03
C TRP A 221 -0.07 -10.75 -3.21
N PHE A 222 0.17 -10.21 -4.42
CA PHE A 222 -0.60 -10.59 -5.60
C PHE A 222 -0.46 -12.08 -5.92
N ASP A 223 0.76 -12.59 -6.00
CA ASP A 223 1.07 -13.97 -6.38
C ASP A 223 0.41 -14.96 -5.40
N GLY A 224 0.37 -14.64 -4.10
CA GLY A 224 -0.22 -15.49 -3.07
C GLY A 224 -1.70 -15.25 -2.78
N ARG A 225 -2.34 -14.24 -3.39
CA ARG A 225 -3.69 -13.81 -2.99
C ARG A 225 -4.76 -14.88 -3.22
N LEU A 226 -4.74 -15.52 -4.39
CA LEU A 226 -5.73 -16.54 -4.74
C LEU A 226 -5.66 -17.72 -3.77
N ALA A 227 -4.45 -18.19 -3.45
CA ALA A 227 -4.25 -19.29 -2.50
C ALA A 227 -4.79 -18.93 -1.10
N ARG A 228 -4.46 -17.74 -0.58
CA ARG A 228 -4.97 -17.26 0.72
C ARG A 228 -6.49 -17.15 0.74
N LEU A 229 -7.11 -16.67 -0.35
CA LEU A 229 -8.57 -16.57 -0.44
C LEU A 229 -9.24 -17.95 -0.45
N LYS A 230 -8.70 -18.92 -1.19
CA LYS A 230 -9.20 -20.30 -1.22
C LYS A 230 -9.11 -20.97 0.15
N GLU A 231 -7.97 -20.86 0.81
CA GLU A 231 -7.75 -21.39 2.15
C GLU A 231 -8.75 -20.78 3.15
N ALA A 232 -8.90 -19.45 3.13
CA ALA A 232 -9.82 -18.74 4.01
C ALA A 232 -11.30 -18.96 3.70
N ALA A 233 -11.66 -19.43 2.50
CA ALA A 233 -13.02 -19.82 2.14
C ALA A 233 -13.32 -21.28 2.55
N GLY A 234 -12.37 -22.20 2.34
CA GLY A 234 -12.51 -23.62 2.72
C GLY A 234 -12.45 -23.86 4.23
N GLY A 235 -11.78 -22.99 4.98
CA GLY A 235 -11.70 -23.06 6.45
C GLY A 235 -12.99 -22.71 7.20
N GLN A 236 -14.10 -22.41 6.51
CA GLN A 236 -15.42 -22.16 7.14
C GLN A 236 -16.31 -23.41 7.27
N GLU A 237 -15.85 -24.59 6.82
CA GLU A 237 -16.59 -25.87 6.94
C GLU A 237 -16.19 -26.74 8.16
N ALA A 238 -15.48 -26.18 9.16
CA ALA A 238 -15.05 -26.91 10.37
C ALA A 238 -15.60 -26.29 11.67
#